data_AF-A0A7S0M4U6-F1
#
_entry.id   AF-A0A7S0M4U6-F1
#
_cell.length_a   1.000
_cell.length_b   1.000
_cell.length_c   1.000
_cell.angle_alpha   90.00
_cell.angle_beta   90.00
_cell.angle_gamma   90.00
#
_symmetry.space_group_name_H-M   'P 1'
#
loop_
_entity.id
_entity.type
_entity.pdbx_description
1 polymer ?
#
loop_
_entity_poly.entity_id
_entity_poly.type
_entity_poly.pdbx_seq_one_letter_code
_entity_poly.pdbx_strand_id
1 'polypeptide(L)'
;ATDGRLMQAVLGAASEGGRMLSLLPLRYYEVTVAGCPGGARLDTHRDWCVAVGLSTRAFPLLRKQPGWDRFSCAVHSDDGRFFFSNSSRNARMSFAAGDTVGCGLRLGLAPLGGRPLLFFTRNGRLVSYECC
;
A
#
# COMPACT_ATOMS: atom_id res chain seq x y z
N ALA A 1 17.52 0.80 18.41
CA ALA A 1 16.16 0.40 18.83
C ALA A 1 15.17 1.10 17.89
N THR A 2 14.61 0.37 16.93
CA THR A 2 13.58 0.90 16.03
C THR A 2 12.45 -0.12 16.00
N ASP A 3 11.43 0.15 16.80
CA ASP A 3 10.23 -0.67 16.98
C ASP A 3 9.17 -0.34 15.89
N GLY A 4 9.61 -0.38 14.63
CA GLY A 4 8.75 -0.15 13.47
C GLY A 4 7.92 -1.40 13.20
N ARG A 5 6.80 -1.56 13.91
CA ARG A 5 5.83 -2.65 13.72
C ARG A 5 5.41 -2.75 12.26
N LEU A 6 5.92 -3.78 11.59
CA LEU A 6 5.61 -4.10 10.21
C LEU A 6 4.27 -4.84 10.18
N MET A 7 3.19 -4.16 9.77
CA MET A 7 1.88 -4.78 9.60
C MET A 7 1.84 -5.45 8.23
N GLN A 8 2.07 -6.77 8.19
CA GLN A 8 2.03 -7.58 6.98
C GLN A 8 0.68 -8.32 6.88
N ALA A 9 -0.07 -8.11 5.80
CA ALA A 9 -1.24 -8.93 5.49
C ALA A 9 -0.81 -10.17 4.70
N VAL A 10 -0.95 -11.36 5.29
CA VAL A 10 -0.75 -12.66 4.63
C VAL A 10 -2.11 -13.33 4.45
N LEU A 11 -2.44 -13.81 3.25
CA LEU A 11 -3.56 -14.73 3.09
C LEU A 11 -3.33 -15.71 1.94
N GLY A 12 -3.14 -16.98 2.30
CA GLY A 12 -3.34 -18.14 1.43
C GLY A 12 -4.81 -18.55 1.40
N ALA A 13 -5.24 -19.18 0.31
CA ALA A 13 -6.49 -19.93 0.27
C ALA A 13 -6.36 -21.06 -0.75
N ALA A 14 -6.58 -22.28 -0.30
CA ALA A 14 -6.92 -23.43 -1.13
C ALA A 14 -8.25 -23.97 -0.61
N SER A 15 -9.23 -24.17 -1.50
CA SER A 15 -10.40 -25.00 -1.22
C SER A 15 -10.91 -25.60 -2.53
N GLU A 16 -10.91 -26.93 -2.61
CA GLU A 16 -11.58 -27.68 -3.67
C GLU A 16 -13.07 -27.83 -3.36
N GLY A 17 -13.93 -27.76 -4.39
CA GLY A 17 -15.31 -28.28 -4.32
C GLY A 17 -16.46 -27.27 -4.21
N GLY A 18 -16.22 -25.96 -4.11
CA GLY A 18 -17.27 -24.94 -4.09
C GLY A 18 -17.15 -23.97 -5.27
N ARG A 19 -18.19 -23.82 -6.10
CA ARG A 19 -18.25 -22.71 -7.09
C ARG A 19 -18.49 -21.39 -6.35
N MET A 20 -17.40 -20.77 -5.92
CA MET A 20 -17.37 -19.41 -5.39
C MET A 20 -17.54 -18.42 -6.55
N LEU A 21 -18.69 -17.74 -6.64
CA LEU A 21 -18.80 -16.52 -7.42
C LEU A 21 -18.06 -15.40 -6.66
N SER A 22 -16.75 -15.28 -6.89
CA SER A 22 -15.96 -14.13 -6.46
C SER A 22 -16.36 -12.94 -7.34
N LEU A 23 -17.38 -12.19 -6.92
CA LEU A 23 -17.99 -11.11 -7.71
C LEU A 23 -16.96 -10.08 -8.21
N LEU A 24 -15.90 -9.82 -7.44
CA LEU A 24 -14.65 -9.22 -7.91
C LEU A 24 -13.50 -9.74 -7.03
N PRO A 25 -12.36 -10.18 -7.59
CA PRO A 25 -11.21 -10.59 -6.79
C PRO A 25 -10.47 -9.35 -6.27
N LEU A 26 -11.12 -8.63 -5.35
CA LEU A 26 -10.67 -7.39 -4.75
C LEU A 26 -10.16 -7.66 -3.33
N ARG A 27 -9.00 -7.09 -3.01
CA ARG A 27 -8.42 -7.09 -1.67
C ARG A 27 -8.25 -5.64 -1.26
N TYR A 28 -8.57 -5.30 -0.01
CA TYR A 28 -8.51 -3.93 0.48
C TYR A 28 -8.14 -3.92 1.95
N TYR A 29 -7.33 -2.94 2.35
CA TYR A 29 -7.07 -2.64 3.75
C TYR A 29 -6.90 -1.13 3.93
N GLU A 30 -7.05 -0.65 5.17
CA GLU A 30 -6.83 0.74 5.54
C GLU A 30 -5.87 0.85 6.71
N VAL A 31 -5.14 1.96 6.77
CA VAL A 31 -4.26 2.32 7.88
C VAL A 31 -4.50 3.78 8.23
N THR A 32 -4.75 4.06 9.51
CA THR A 32 -4.79 5.43 10.03
C THR A 32 -3.39 5.81 10.51
N VAL A 33 -2.84 6.89 9.98
CA VAL A 33 -1.53 7.40 10.39
C VAL A 33 -1.70 8.13 11.70
N ALA A 34 -1.19 7.57 12.80
CA ALA A 34 -1.23 8.22 14.10
C ALA A 34 -0.33 9.46 14.11
N GLY A 35 -0.81 10.53 14.75
CA GLY A 35 0.06 11.65 15.15
C GLY A 35 0.75 11.35 16.48
N CYS A 36 1.88 12.00 16.74
CA CYS A 36 2.51 11.97 18.06
C CYS A 36 1.66 12.77 19.06
N PRO A 37 1.16 12.17 20.16
CA PRO A 37 0.49 12.93 21.21
C PRO A 37 1.51 13.86 21.89
N GLY A 38 1.27 15.18 21.85
CA GLY A 38 2.07 16.17 22.58
C GLY A 38 3.36 16.67 21.89
N GLY A 39 3.67 16.20 20.68
CA GLY A 39 4.76 16.77 19.87
C GLY A 39 4.23 17.88 18.98
N ALA A 40 4.90 19.04 18.97
CA ALA A 40 4.74 20.01 17.90
C ALA A 40 4.76 19.27 16.55
N ARG A 41 3.95 19.72 15.58
CA ARG A 41 4.14 19.32 14.19
C ARG A 41 5.64 19.48 13.94
N LEU A 42 6.38 18.38 13.77
CA LEU A 42 7.76 18.50 13.33
C LEU A 42 7.61 18.96 11.89
N ASP A 43 7.77 20.27 11.70
CA ASP A 43 7.58 20.97 10.44
C ASP A 43 8.53 20.44 9.34
N THR A 44 9.46 19.57 9.71
CA THR A 44 10.27 18.75 8.82
C THR A 44 9.56 17.43 8.50
N HIS A 45 8.62 17.48 7.56
CA HIS A 45 8.12 16.30 6.79
C HIS A 45 9.22 15.43 6.14
N ARG A 46 10.51 15.76 6.34
CA ARG A 46 11.68 15.15 5.71
C ARG A 46 12.34 14.03 6.53
N ASP A 47 12.04 13.90 7.82
CA ASP A 47 12.77 12.97 8.68
C ASP A 47 12.06 11.61 8.85
N TRP A 48 10.80 11.51 8.42
CA TRP A 48 9.97 10.31 8.60
C TRP A 48 9.11 10.04 7.37
N CYS A 49 9.07 8.79 6.93
CA CYS A 49 8.22 8.35 5.83
C CYS A 49 7.38 7.14 6.24
N VAL A 50 6.07 7.21 5.98
CA VAL A 50 5.16 6.07 6.02
C VAL A 50 4.88 5.64 4.58
N ALA A 51 5.09 4.36 4.30
CA ALA A 51 4.78 3.75 3.02
C ALA A 51 3.56 2.84 3.15
N VAL A 52 2.55 3.03 2.29
CA VAL A 52 1.34 2.20 2.25
C VAL A 52 1.25 1.51 0.90
N GLY A 53 1.20 0.17 0.90
CA GLY A 53 1.20 -0.62 -0.33
C GLY A 53 1.23 -2.13 -0.12
N LEU A 54 1.81 -2.87 -1.07
CA LEU A 54 1.81 -4.33 -1.07
C LEU A 54 3.22 -4.86 -1.29
N SER A 55 3.50 -6.01 -0.69
CA SER A 55 4.71 -6.78 -0.95
C SER A 55 4.41 -8.27 -0.97
N THR A 56 5.23 -9.03 -1.68
CA THR A 56 5.24 -10.49 -1.52
C THR A 56 6.15 -10.88 -0.37
N ARG A 57 6.11 -12.15 0.02
CA ARG A 57 7.01 -12.72 1.03
C ARG A 57 8.50 -12.63 0.64
N ALA A 58 8.81 -12.45 -0.64
CA ALA A 58 10.18 -12.33 -1.13
C ALA A 58 10.80 -10.94 -0.93
N PHE A 59 10.01 -9.93 -0.53
CA PHE A 59 10.51 -8.59 -0.30
C PHE A 59 11.37 -8.51 0.99
N PRO A 60 12.57 -7.90 0.95
CA PRO A 60 13.43 -7.75 2.13
C PRO A 60 12.84 -6.74 3.14
N LEU A 61 12.61 -7.19 4.37
CA LEU A 61 12.00 -6.35 5.42
C LEU A 61 12.99 -5.42 6.14
N LEU A 62 14.30 -5.69 6.04
CA LEU A 62 15.32 -4.91 6.73
C LEU A 62 15.85 -3.81 5.81
N ARG A 63 15.88 -2.57 6.32
CA ARG A 63 16.48 -1.39 5.67
C ARG A 63 15.87 -1.01 4.31
N LYS A 64 14.67 -1.49 3.99
CA LYS A 64 13.95 -1.20 2.74
C LYS A 64 12.50 -0.88 3.04
N GLN A 65 11.96 0.14 2.37
CA GLN A 65 10.52 0.41 2.37
C GLN A 65 9.86 -0.23 1.14
N PRO A 66 8.58 -0.65 1.24
CA PRO A 66 7.85 -1.18 0.09
C PRO A 66 7.92 -0.24 -1.11
N GLY A 67 8.15 -0.81 -2.30
CA GLY A 67 8.39 -0.09 -3.56
C GLY A 67 9.87 0.14 -3.89
N TRP A 68 10.78 0.12 -2.91
CA TRP A 68 12.23 0.32 -3.14
C TRP A 68 12.99 -0.92 -3.61
N ASP A 69 12.31 -2.07 -3.71
CA ASP A 69 12.88 -3.30 -4.25
C ASP A 69 11.81 -4.13 -4.96
N ARG A 70 12.25 -5.13 -5.72
CA ARG A 70 11.38 -6.06 -6.44
C ARG A 70 10.34 -6.67 -5.52
N PHE A 71 9.23 -7.07 -6.13
CA PHE A 71 8.11 -7.72 -5.46
C PHE A 71 7.40 -6.85 -4.43
N SER A 72 7.48 -5.53 -4.57
CA SER A 72 6.76 -4.58 -3.73
C SER A 72 6.37 -3.30 -4.46
N CYS A 73 5.30 -2.66 -3.99
CA CYS A 73 4.86 -1.33 -4.37
C CYS A 73 4.31 -0.57 -3.16
N ALA A 74 4.36 0.76 -3.18
CA ALA A 74 3.68 1.61 -2.21
C ALA A 74 3.61 3.08 -2.65
N VAL A 75 2.69 3.82 -2.06
CA VAL A 75 2.75 5.30 -2.01
C VAL A 75 3.48 5.72 -0.74
N HIS A 76 4.37 6.69 -0.86
CA HIS A 76 5.19 7.22 0.22
C HIS A 76 4.67 8.59 0.67
N SER A 77 4.61 8.83 1.98
CA SER A 77 3.97 10.03 2.55
C SER A 77 4.77 11.31 2.38
N ASP A 78 6.10 11.20 2.30
CA ASP A 78 7.06 12.31 2.28
C ASP A 78 7.13 13.03 0.93
N ASP A 79 7.05 12.29 -0.17
CA ASP A 79 7.09 12.84 -1.52
C ASP A 79 5.80 12.62 -2.33
N GLY A 80 4.85 11.84 -1.79
CA GLY A 80 3.59 11.52 -2.43
C GLY A 80 3.73 10.70 -3.72
N ARG A 81 4.88 10.03 -3.94
CA ARG A 81 5.15 9.24 -5.14
C ARG A 81 4.70 7.80 -4.95
N PHE A 82 4.36 7.15 -6.06
CA PHE A 82 4.21 5.71 -6.11
C PHE A 82 5.53 5.06 -6.52
N PHE A 83 5.96 4.08 -5.73
CA PHE A 83 7.14 3.28 -5.96
C PHE A 83 6.74 1.84 -6.31
N PHE A 84 7.43 1.24 -7.27
CA PHE A 84 7.25 -0.16 -7.65
C PHE A 84 8.57 -0.75 -8.17
N SER A 85 9.02 -1.85 -7.55
CA SER A 85 10.19 -2.60 -7.99
C SER A 85 11.43 -1.74 -8.29
N ASN A 86 11.79 -0.83 -7.37
CA ASN A 86 12.94 0.09 -7.50
C ASN A 86 12.78 1.18 -8.58
N SER A 87 11.54 1.44 -9.02
CA SER A 87 11.19 2.59 -9.86
C SER A 87 10.16 3.47 -9.15
N SER A 88 10.08 4.75 -9.52
CA SER A 88 9.08 5.67 -8.96
C SER A 88 8.40 6.49 -10.04
N ARG A 89 7.17 6.92 -9.75
CA ARG A 89 6.42 7.89 -10.55
C ARG A 89 5.59 8.79 -9.65
N ASN A 90 5.23 9.95 -10.18
CA ASN A 90 4.35 10.86 -9.47
C ASN A 90 2.99 10.19 -9.26
N ALA A 91 2.62 9.97 -8.00
CA ALA A 91 1.23 9.73 -7.65
C ALA A 91 0.61 11.07 -7.22
N ARG A 92 -0.69 11.23 -7.40
CA ARG A 92 -1.42 12.42 -6.92
C ARG A 92 -1.88 12.22 -5.48
N MET A 93 -1.04 11.64 -4.64
CA MET A 93 -1.43 11.20 -3.32
C MET A 93 -0.34 11.50 -2.29
N SER A 94 -0.57 12.53 -1.48
CA SER A 94 0.14 12.74 -0.22
C SER A 94 -0.80 12.48 0.95
N PHE A 95 -0.24 12.12 2.11
CA PHE A 95 -0.98 11.89 3.35
C PHE A 95 -0.07 12.15 4.55
N ALA A 96 -0.67 12.42 5.70
CA ALA A 96 0.02 12.77 6.93
C ALA A 96 -0.70 12.19 8.15
N ALA A 97 -0.17 12.48 9.34
CA ALA A 97 -0.82 12.16 10.60
C ALA A 97 -2.28 12.65 10.63
N GLY A 98 -3.18 11.76 11.05
CA GLY A 98 -4.63 11.97 11.07
C GLY A 98 -5.36 11.43 9.83
N ASP A 99 -4.66 11.18 8.73
CA ASP A 99 -5.28 10.57 7.54
C ASP A 99 -5.47 9.06 7.70
N THR A 100 -6.58 8.56 7.17
CA THR A 100 -6.79 7.13 6.91
C THR A 100 -6.55 6.84 5.44
N VAL A 101 -5.59 5.96 5.18
CA VAL A 101 -5.12 5.62 3.85
C VAL A 101 -5.53 4.19 3.52
N GLY A 102 -6.28 4.01 2.44
CA GLY A 102 -6.65 2.69 1.94
C GLY A 102 -5.79 2.27 0.75
N CYS A 103 -5.48 0.98 0.70
CA CYS A 103 -4.80 0.34 -0.41
C CYS A 103 -5.64 -0.85 -0.88
N GLY A 104 -6.05 -0.81 -2.15
CA GLY A 104 -6.83 -1.84 -2.78
C GLY A 104 -6.10 -2.46 -3.96
N LEU A 105 -6.30 -3.77 -4.14
CA LEU A 105 -5.84 -4.55 -5.29
C LEU A 105 -7.04 -5.21 -5.94
N ARG A 106 -7.33 -4.84 -7.18
CA ARG A 106 -8.25 -5.57 -8.04
C ARG A 106 -7.43 -6.53 -8.88
N LEU A 107 -7.56 -7.83 -8.62
CA LEU A 107 -6.92 -8.84 -9.45
C LEU A 107 -7.61 -8.86 -10.82
N GLY A 108 -6.82 -9.01 -11.88
CA GLY A 108 -7.36 -9.23 -13.21
C GLY A 108 -8.08 -10.57 -13.29
N LEU A 109 -9.27 -10.60 -13.89
CA LEU A 109 -9.92 -11.86 -14.23
C LEU A 109 -9.19 -12.46 -15.44
N ALA A 110 -8.48 -13.57 -15.23
CA ALA A 110 -7.66 -14.23 -16.23
C ALA A 110 -8.36 -14.55 -17.57
N PRO A 111 -9.67 -14.88 -17.64
CA PRO A 111 -10.32 -15.08 -18.94
C PRO A 111 -10.50 -13.79 -19.75
N LEU A 112 -10.44 -12.62 -19.08
CA LEU A 112 -10.76 -11.31 -19.66
C LEU A 112 -9.51 -10.46 -19.93
N GLY A 113 -8.30 -11.01 -19.74
CA GLY A 113 -7.05 -10.30 -20.01
C GLY A 113 -6.79 -9.08 -19.10
N GLY A 114 -7.52 -8.97 -17.98
CA GLY A 114 -7.36 -7.85 -17.05
C GLY A 114 -5.97 -7.88 -16.39
N ARG A 115 -5.29 -6.74 -16.33
CA ARG A 115 -4.10 -6.59 -15.50
C ARG A 115 -4.51 -6.30 -14.04
N PRO A 116 -3.72 -6.72 -13.04
CA PRO A 116 -3.92 -6.29 -11.67
C PRO A 116 -3.85 -4.77 -11.59
N LEU A 117 -4.77 -4.17 -10.84
CA LEU A 117 -4.82 -2.71 -10.67
C LEU A 117 -4.81 -2.40 -9.17
N LEU A 118 -3.86 -1.57 -8.75
CA LEU A 118 -3.90 -0.96 -7.43
C LEU A 118 -4.75 0.31 -7.47
N PHE A 119 -5.42 0.58 -6.37
CA PHE A 119 -6.06 1.86 -6.13
C PHE A 119 -5.83 2.29 -4.69
N PHE A 120 -5.86 3.60 -4.49
CA PHE A 120 -5.63 4.17 -3.18
C PHE A 120 -6.77 5.10 -2.79
N THR A 121 -7.11 5.09 -1.52
CA THR A 121 -8.08 6.01 -0.92
C THR A 121 -7.42 6.84 0.17
N ARG A 122 -7.97 8.03 0.41
CA ARG A 122 -7.64 8.89 1.55
C ARG A 122 -8.95 9.38 2.17
N ASN A 123 -9.14 9.11 3.45
CA ASN A 123 -10.33 9.49 4.22
C ASN A 123 -11.64 9.10 3.49
N GLY A 124 -11.69 7.84 3.02
CA GLY A 124 -12.83 7.27 2.29
C GLY A 124 -12.99 7.73 0.84
N ARG A 125 -12.13 8.61 0.32
CA ARG A 125 -12.18 9.08 -1.07
C ARG A 125 -11.09 8.42 -1.91
N LEU A 126 -11.45 7.90 -3.08
CA LEU A 126 -10.50 7.42 -4.08
C LEU A 126 -9.61 8.59 -4.58
N VAL A 127 -8.29 8.36 -4.62
CA VAL A 127 -7.31 9.39 -4.98
C VAL A 127 -6.35 8.98 -6.11
N SER A 128 -6.01 7.70 -6.23
CA SER A 128 -5.13 7.24 -7.32
C SER A 128 -5.45 5.82 -7.77
N TYR A 129 -5.08 5.52 -9.01
CA TYR A 129 -4.99 4.19 -9.60
C TYR A 129 -3.57 3.96 -10.09
N GLU A 130 -3.01 2.80 -9.78
CA GLU A 130 -1.63 2.48 -10.09
C GLU A 130 -1.52 1.08 -10.70
N CYS A 131 -0.82 0.97 -11.82
CA CYS A 131 -0.50 -0.33 -12.42
C CYS A 131 0.86 -0.82 -11.92
N CYS A 132 0.91 -2.02 -11.36
CA CYS A 132 2.16 -2.76 -11.14
C CYS A 132 2.60 -3.47 -12.41
#